data_AF-A0A1L9P1R1-F1
#
_entry.id   AF-A0A1L9P1R1-F1
#
_cell.length_a   1.000
_cell.length_b   1.000
_cell.length_c   1.000
_cell.angle_alpha   90.00
_cell.angle_beta   90.00
_cell.angle_gamma   90.00
#
_symmetry.space_group_name_H-M   'P 1'
#
loop_
_entity.id
_entity.type
_entity.pdbx_description
1 polymer ?
#
loop_
_entity_poly.entity_id
_entity_poly.type
_entity_poly.pdbx_seq_one_letter_code
_entity_poly.pdbx_strand_id
1 'polypeptide(L)'
;MNTPFDEKPRRPGLFASLRASFLTGLIVIAPVGLTIWLIWSVIGWIDGVVLPLVPYDFQPEKYIGINLRGIGVIIFLLFTIVVGWLAKGLLGRSLIRIAENMVQNVPVVRSIYSGVKQIAETVFAQSERSFEKACLFEYPRKGIWAIGFISTTAKGEVAQRATTSGDLISVFVPTTPNPTSGFLLFFPREDIIELDMSVEDAAKLVISAGLVYPNEKDPSQPKS
;
A
#
# COMPACT_ATOMS: atom_id res chain seq x y z
N MET A 1 54.50 -19.55 -24.82
CA MET A 1 53.94 -18.53 -23.90
C MET A 1 52.68 -19.14 -23.31
N ASN A 2 52.73 -19.59 -22.06
CA ASN A 2 51.58 -20.17 -21.35
C ASN A 2 51.10 -19.13 -20.34
N THR A 3 49.87 -18.64 -20.50
CA THR A 3 49.22 -17.70 -19.57
C THR A 3 48.86 -18.42 -18.27
N PRO A 4 49.27 -17.93 -17.08
CA PRO A 4 49.12 -18.65 -15.81
C PRO A 4 47.76 -18.44 -15.11
N PHE A 5 46.71 -18.02 -15.83
CA PHE A 5 45.44 -17.59 -15.24
C PHE A 5 44.24 -18.50 -15.54
N ASP A 6 44.45 -19.82 -15.64
CA ASP A 6 43.36 -20.81 -15.64
C ASP A 6 43.31 -21.55 -14.30
N GLU A 7 42.92 -20.84 -13.24
CA GLU A 7 42.51 -21.49 -11.99
C GLU A 7 41.13 -22.11 -12.17
N LYS A 8 41.09 -23.45 -12.29
CA LYS A 8 39.83 -24.22 -12.33
C LYS A 8 38.98 -23.89 -11.09
N PRO A 9 37.68 -23.56 -11.23
CA PRO A 9 36.83 -23.28 -10.08
C PRO A 9 36.82 -24.48 -9.13
N ARG A 10 37.23 -24.25 -7.87
CA ARG A 10 37.17 -25.26 -6.80
C ARG A 10 35.71 -25.68 -6.64
N ARG A 11 35.42 -26.97 -6.86
CA ARG A 11 34.08 -27.53 -6.67
C ARG A 11 33.63 -27.22 -5.23
N PRO A 12 32.46 -26.58 -5.03
CA PRO A 12 31.97 -26.31 -3.69
C PRO A 12 31.85 -27.64 -2.94
N GLY A 13 32.35 -27.70 -1.71
CA GLY A 13 32.21 -28.89 -0.87
C GLY A 13 30.74 -29.25 -0.67
N LEU A 14 30.44 -30.54 -0.43
CA LEU A 14 29.06 -31.03 -0.23
C LEU A 14 28.29 -30.19 0.80
N PHE A 15 28.95 -29.73 1.87
CA PHE A 15 28.36 -28.85 2.88
C PHE A 15 28.02 -27.45 2.35
N ALA A 16 28.86 -26.88 1.48
CA ALA A 16 28.59 -25.59 0.84
C ALA A 16 27.41 -25.68 -0.13
N SER A 17 27.32 -26.80 -0.87
CA SER A 17 26.17 -27.10 -1.74
C SER A 17 24.87 -27.25 -0.94
N LEU A 18 24.88 -28.05 0.14
CA LEU A 18 23.72 -28.22 1.02
C LEU A 18 23.28 -26.91 1.68
N ARG A 19 24.22 -26.09 2.16
CA ARG A 19 23.93 -24.76 2.71
C ARG A 19 23.30 -23.85 1.65
N ALA A 20 23.84 -23.82 0.43
CA ALA A 20 23.28 -23.03 -0.65
C ALA A 20 21.85 -23.48 -0.99
N SER A 21 21.60 -24.79 -1.11
CA SER A 21 20.26 -25.34 -1.33
C SER A 21 19.28 -25.02 -0.20
N PHE A 22 19.71 -25.07 1.07
CA PHE A 22 18.88 -24.68 2.20
C PHE A 22 18.53 -23.19 2.19
N LEU A 23 19.50 -22.31 1.93
CA LEU A 23 19.25 -20.85 1.84
C LEU A 23 18.30 -20.53 0.68
N THR A 24 18.50 -21.15 -0.49
CA THR A 24 17.59 -21.00 -1.63
C THR A 24 16.19 -21.49 -1.28
N GLY A 25 16.07 -22.67 -0.65
CA GLY A 25 14.78 -23.20 -0.19
C GLY A 25 14.09 -22.29 0.82
N LEU A 26 14.85 -21.72 1.76
CA LEU A 26 14.34 -20.76 2.74
C LEU A 26 13.84 -19.47 2.06
N ILE A 27 14.57 -18.92 1.10
CA ILE A 27 14.15 -17.71 0.36
C ILE A 27 12.86 -17.95 -0.41
N VAL A 28 12.67 -19.15 -0.95
CA VAL A 28 11.45 -19.53 -1.70
C VAL A 28 10.26 -19.75 -0.76
N ILE A 29 10.47 -20.43 0.38
CA ILE A 29 9.37 -20.79 1.31
C ILE A 29 9.03 -19.65 2.27
N ALA A 30 10.00 -18.80 2.64
CA ALA A 30 9.81 -17.75 3.65
C ALA A 30 8.65 -16.79 3.32
N PRO A 31 8.45 -16.30 2.08
CA PRO A 31 7.30 -15.46 1.75
C PRO A 31 5.96 -16.17 1.98
N VAL A 32 5.86 -17.45 1.61
CA VAL A 32 4.64 -18.26 1.78
C VAL A 32 4.38 -18.55 3.26
N GLY A 33 5.42 -18.91 4.01
CA GLY A 33 5.30 -19.12 5.46
C GLY A 33 4.89 -17.84 6.18
N LEU A 34 5.47 -16.70 5.79
CA LEU A 34 5.17 -15.39 6.37
C LEU A 34 3.72 -14.98 6.10
N THR A 35 3.20 -15.20 4.88
CA THR A 35 1.80 -14.89 4.56
C THR A 35 0.83 -15.77 5.33
N ILE A 36 1.08 -17.08 5.41
CA ILE A 36 0.26 -18.01 6.20
C ILE A 36 0.27 -17.59 7.68
N TRP A 37 1.45 -17.30 8.23
CA TRP A 37 1.59 -16.85 9.62
C TRP A 37 0.84 -15.54 9.87
N LEU A 38 0.93 -14.57 8.96
CA LEU A 38 0.26 -13.28 9.06
C LEU A 38 -1.27 -13.45 9.03
N ILE A 39 -1.79 -14.19 8.05
CA ILE A 39 -3.23 -14.48 7.93
C ILE A 39 -3.73 -15.17 9.19
N TRP A 40 -3.01 -16.20 9.66
CA TRP A 40 -3.40 -16.95 10.84
C TRP A 40 -3.41 -16.07 12.10
N SER A 41 -2.42 -15.20 12.25
CA SER A 41 -2.31 -14.26 13.37
C SER A 41 -3.45 -13.23 13.37
N VAL A 42 -3.73 -12.62 12.22
CA VAL A 42 -4.82 -11.64 12.07
C VAL A 42 -6.19 -12.28 12.35
N ILE A 43 -6.47 -13.46 11.78
CA ILE A 43 -7.73 -14.18 12.04
C ILE A 43 -7.87 -14.49 13.53
N GLY A 44 -6.83 -15.02 14.17
CA GLY A 44 -6.87 -15.33 15.60
C GLY A 44 -7.09 -14.09 16.48
N TRP A 45 -6.49 -12.96 16.12
CA TRP A 45 -6.70 -11.70 16.81
C TRP A 45 -8.14 -11.19 16.66
N ILE A 46 -8.70 -11.22 15.44
CA ILE A 46 -10.10 -10.82 15.20
C ILE A 46 -11.06 -11.74 15.97
N ASP A 47 -10.89 -13.06 15.86
CA ASP A 47 -11.71 -14.03 16.58
C ASP A 47 -11.65 -13.77 18.10
N GLY A 48 -10.45 -13.52 18.64
CA GLY A 48 -10.25 -13.23 20.06
C GLY A 48 -10.89 -11.92 20.55
N VAL A 49 -11.06 -10.93 19.69
CA VAL A 49 -11.75 -9.67 20.02
C VAL A 49 -13.25 -9.78 19.81
N VAL A 50 -13.68 -10.46 18.74
CA VAL A 50 -15.07 -10.46 18.27
C VAL A 50 -15.91 -11.54 18.95
N LEU A 51 -15.42 -12.77 19.07
CA LEU A 51 -16.20 -13.87 19.66
C LEU A 51 -16.65 -13.60 21.10
N PRO A 52 -15.86 -12.93 21.98
CA PRO A 52 -16.34 -12.55 23.31
C PRO A 52 -17.45 -11.51 23.32
N LEU A 53 -17.60 -10.72 22.26
CA LEU A 53 -18.67 -9.71 22.12
C LEU A 53 -19.96 -10.31 21.57
N VAL A 54 -19.90 -11.52 21.02
CA VAL A 54 -21.07 -12.24 20.52
C VAL A 54 -21.77 -12.91 21.71
N PRO A 55 -23.10 -12.72 21.88
CA PRO A 55 -23.85 -13.37 22.95
C PRO A 55 -23.65 -14.88 22.95
N TYR A 56 -23.60 -15.47 24.15
CA TYR A 56 -23.31 -16.90 24.36
C TYR A 56 -24.17 -17.87 23.52
N ASP A 57 -25.40 -17.49 23.16
CA ASP A 57 -26.31 -18.31 22.36
C ASP A 57 -25.92 -18.42 20.87
N PHE A 58 -25.11 -17.49 20.36
CA PHE A 58 -24.66 -17.46 18.98
C PHE A 58 -23.22 -17.96 18.80
N GLN A 59 -22.62 -18.54 19.85
CA GLN A 59 -21.28 -19.11 19.78
C GLN A 59 -21.32 -20.48 19.06
N PRO A 60 -20.70 -20.59 17.87
CA PRO A 60 -20.73 -21.82 17.08
C PRO A 60 -19.98 -22.98 17.75
N GLU A 61 -19.06 -22.69 18.67
CA GLU A 61 -18.30 -23.69 19.43
C GLU A 61 -19.23 -24.70 20.13
N LYS A 62 -20.42 -24.26 20.56
CA LYS A 62 -21.44 -25.09 21.23
C LYS A 62 -22.16 -26.06 20.29
N TYR A 63 -22.28 -25.73 19.00
CA TYR A 63 -23.05 -26.52 18.03
C TYR A 63 -22.19 -27.49 17.22
N ILE A 64 -20.92 -27.15 17.00
CA ILE A 64 -20.03 -27.88 16.09
C ILE A 64 -18.92 -28.64 16.84
N GLY A 65 -18.69 -28.33 18.13
CA GLY A 65 -17.69 -29.01 18.97
C GLY A 65 -16.23 -28.80 18.54
N ILE A 66 -15.99 -27.91 17.57
CA ILE A 66 -14.69 -27.59 17.00
C ILE A 66 -14.58 -26.06 16.97
N ASN A 67 -13.48 -25.50 17.50
CA ASN A 67 -13.17 -24.08 17.37
C ASN A 67 -12.76 -23.79 15.92
N LEU A 68 -13.75 -23.49 15.07
CA LEU A 68 -13.51 -23.14 13.69
C LEU A 68 -12.98 -21.70 13.63
N ARG A 69 -11.65 -21.59 13.57
CA ARG A 69 -10.94 -20.32 13.43
C ARG A 69 -11.35 -19.64 12.13
N GLY A 70 -11.74 -18.38 12.20
CA GLY A 70 -12.28 -17.58 11.09
C GLY A 70 -13.76 -17.20 11.22
N ILE A 71 -14.51 -17.79 12.17
CA ILE A 71 -15.92 -17.42 12.35
C ILE A 71 -16.08 -15.99 12.87
N GLY A 72 -15.20 -15.54 13.78
CA GLY A 72 -15.21 -14.16 14.26
C GLY A 72 -15.00 -13.16 13.13
N VAL A 73 -14.17 -13.49 12.14
CA VAL A 73 -14.00 -12.68 10.91
C VAL A 73 -15.29 -12.56 10.11
N ILE A 74 -16.02 -13.65 9.91
CA ILE A 74 -17.30 -13.63 9.18
C ILE A 74 -18.33 -12.78 9.94
N ILE A 75 -18.44 -12.97 11.24
CA ILE A 75 -19.36 -12.20 12.10
C ILE A 75 -18.98 -10.72 12.07
N PHE A 76 -17.69 -10.39 12.15
CA PHE A 76 -17.18 -9.02 12.06
C PHE A 76 -17.53 -8.36 10.73
N LEU A 77 -17.36 -9.07 9.62
CA LEU A 77 -17.75 -8.57 8.29
C LEU A 77 -19.25 -8.33 8.20
N LEU A 78 -20.08 -9.27 8.67
CA LEU A 78 -21.54 -9.09 8.67
C LEU A 78 -21.94 -7.89 9.54
N PHE A 79 -21.39 -7.79 10.73
CA PHE A 79 -21.64 -6.69 11.67
C PHE A 79 -21.25 -5.34 11.06
N THR A 80 -20.05 -5.21 10.48
CA THR A 80 -19.58 -3.97 9.87
C THR A 80 -20.43 -3.56 8.65
N ILE A 81 -20.91 -4.52 7.85
CA ILE A 81 -21.86 -4.26 6.76
C ILE A 81 -23.18 -3.71 7.30
N VAL A 82 -23.75 -4.33 8.35
CA VAL A 82 -25.01 -3.87 8.96
C VAL A 82 -24.85 -2.47 9.55
N VAL A 83 -23.77 -2.21 10.29
CA VAL A 83 -23.47 -0.88 10.84
C VAL A 83 -23.31 0.15 9.72
N GLY A 84 -22.58 -0.19 8.65
CA GLY A 84 -22.41 0.69 7.49
C GLY A 84 -23.72 0.97 6.76
N TRP A 85 -24.60 -0.01 6.64
CA TRP A 85 -25.93 0.17 6.05
C TRP A 85 -26.81 1.08 6.92
N LEU A 86 -26.84 0.86 8.24
CA LEU A 86 -27.54 1.73 9.18
C LEU A 86 -27.01 3.16 9.12
N ALA A 87 -25.69 3.35 9.07
CA ALA A 87 -25.04 4.65 8.99
C ALA A 87 -25.44 5.48 7.75
N LYS A 88 -25.81 4.82 6.64
CA LYS A 88 -26.30 5.51 5.42
C LYS A 88 -27.72 6.09 5.60
N GLY A 89 -28.54 5.50 6.47
CA GLY A 89 -29.91 5.95 6.74
C GLY A 89 -29.99 7.22 7.61
N LEU A 90 -31.11 7.96 7.50
CA LEU A 90 -31.36 9.20 8.28
C LEU A 90 -31.31 8.96 9.80
N LEU A 91 -31.83 7.82 10.26
CA LEU A 91 -31.79 7.41 11.67
C LEU A 91 -30.36 7.09 12.14
N GLY A 92 -29.57 6.37 11.34
CA GLY A 92 -28.20 6.03 11.71
C GLY A 92 -27.27 7.25 11.77
N ARG A 93 -27.40 8.20 10.84
CA ARG A 93 -26.67 9.48 10.91
C ARG A 93 -26.96 10.25 12.20
N SER A 94 -28.21 10.19 12.68
CA SER A 94 -28.62 10.87 13.91
C SER A 94 -28.06 10.15 15.15
N LEU A 95 -28.12 8.81 15.19
CA LEU A 95 -27.53 8.02 16.28
C LEU A 95 -26.01 8.18 16.37
N ILE A 96 -25.31 8.18 15.24
CA ILE A 96 -23.85 8.41 15.18
C ILE A 96 -23.52 9.79 15.73
N ARG A 97 -24.27 10.83 15.35
CA ARG A 97 -24.07 12.19 15.87
C ARG A 97 -24.27 12.28 17.39
N ILE A 98 -25.25 11.57 17.93
CA ILE A 98 -25.48 11.51 19.38
C ILE A 98 -24.32 10.81 20.09
N ALA A 99 -23.84 9.68 19.56
CA ALA A 99 -22.69 8.96 20.09
C ALA A 99 -21.42 9.83 20.03
N GLU A 100 -21.19 10.53 18.93
CA GLU A 100 -20.09 11.47 18.78
C GLU A 100 -20.16 12.60 19.80
N ASN A 101 -21.34 13.19 20.00
CA ASN A 101 -21.53 14.23 21.00
C ASN A 101 -21.26 13.73 22.43
N MET A 102 -21.60 12.48 22.75
CA MET A 102 -21.25 11.89 24.04
C MET A 102 -19.73 11.76 24.21
N VAL A 103 -19.03 11.30 23.17
CA VAL A 103 -17.56 11.17 23.18
C VAL A 103 -16.88 12.53 23.30
N GLN A 104 -17.44 13.58 22.68
CA GLN A 104 -16.92 14.94 22.73
C GLN A 104 -16.94 15.57 24.13
N ASN A 105 -17.76 15.06 25.05
CA ASN A 105 -17.84 15.57 26.41
C ASN A 105 -16.72 15.06 27.33
N VAL A 106 -15.89 14.10 26.87
CA VAL A 106 -14.76 13.57 27.64
C VAL A 106 -13.44 14.13 27.08
N PRO A 107 -12.74 15.04 27.80
CA PRO A 107 -11.65 15.85 27.25
C PRO A 107 -10.50 15.07 26.60
N VAL A 108 -10.17 13.89 27.14
CA VAL A 108 -9.08 13.03 26.62
C VAL A 108 -9.55 12.12 25.49
N VAL A 109 -10.76 11.57 25.60
CA VAL A 109 -11.29 10.64 24.58
C VAL A 109 -11.64 11.41 23.30
N ARG A 110 -12.13 12.64 23.44
CA ARG A 110 -12.45 13.52 22.31
C ARG A 110 -11.26 13.70 21.37
N SER A 111 -10.08 14.05 21.88
CA SER A 111 -8.92 14.37 21.04
C SER A 111 -8.42 13.15 20.26
N ILE A 112 -8.40 11.99 20.90
CA ILE A 112 -8.03 10.71 20.27
C ILE A 112 -9.06 10.34 19.20
N TYR A 113 -10.35 10.35 19.55
CA TYR A 113 -11.42 10.01 18.62
C TYR A 113 -11.47 10.96 17.42
N SER A 114 -11.36 12.27 17.63
CA SER A 114 -11.37 13.25 16.55
C SER A 114 -10.15 13.12 15.64
N GLY A 115 -8.96 12.85 16.20
CA GLY A 115 -7.75 12.63 15.42
C GLY A 115 -7.86 11.39 14.53
N VAL A 116 -8.28 10.26 15.11
CA VAL A 116 -8.49 9.02 14.37
C VAL A 116 -9.57 9.18 13.29
N LYS A 117 -10.70 9.82 13.63
CA LYS A 117 -11.78 10.09 12.68
C LYS A 117 -11.31 10.97 11.54
N GLN A 118 -10.58 12.05 11.82
CA GLN A 118 -10.04 12.94 10.79
C GLN A 118 -9.08 12.21 9.84
N ILE A 119 -8.21 11.35 10.37
CA ILE A 119 -7.33 10.52 9.54
C ILE A 119 -8.17 9.58 8.67
N ALA A 120 -9.16 8.89 9.24
CA ALA A 120 -10.04 8.00 8.50
C ALA A 120 -10.79 8.75 7.39
N GLU A 121 -11.44 9.87 7.70
CA GLU A 121 -12.15 10.71 6.72
C GLU A 121 -11.21 11.25 5.64
N THR A 122 -9.98 11.61 6.00
CA THR A 122 -8.96 12.04 5.03
C THR A 122 -8.55 10.88 4.12
N VAL A 123 -8.33 9.68 4.65
CA VAL A 123 -7.99 8.48 3.85
C VAL A 123 -9.15 8.09 2.93
N PHE A 124 -10.39 8.13 3.42
CA PHE A 124 -11.57 7.88 2.58
C PHE A 124 -11.75 8.96 1.51
N ALA A 125 -11.55 10.24 1.83
CA ALA A 125 -11.55 11.32 0.84
C ALA A 125 -10.35 11.26 -0.11
N GLN A 126 -9.23 10.67 0.33
CA GLN A 126 -8.04 10.41 -0.49
C GLN A 126 -8.16 9.17 -1.35
N SER A 127 -9.09 8.23 -1.08
CA SER A 127 -9.34 7.13 -2.02
C SER A 127 -9.90 7.63 -3.37
N GLU A 128 -10.48 8.84 -3.41
CA GLU A 128 -10.79 9.58 -4.64
C GLU A 128 -9.61 10.41 -5.19
N ARG A 129 -8.46 10.42 -4.50
CA ARG A 129 -7.20 11.12 -4.86
C ARG A 129 -5.98 10.20 -4.76
N SER A 130 -6.19 8.90 -4.99
CA SER A 130 -5.11 7.94 -5.15
C SER A 130 -4.22 8.42 -6.30
N PHE A 131 -2.91 8.18 -6.24
CA PHE A 131 -2.04 8.49 -7.38
C PHE A 131 -2.66 7.93 -8.64
N GLU A 132 -3.12 8.80 -9.53
CA GLU A 132 -4.03 8.37 -10.60
C GLU A 132 -3.25 7.63 -11.67
N LYS A 133 -2.00 8.06 -11.90
CA LYS A 133 -1.09 7.49 -12.90
C LYS A 133 0.37 7.74 -12.58
N ALA A 134 1.22 6.85 -13.12
CA ALA A 134 2.64 7.13 -13.27
C ALA A 134 2.86 8.11 -14.44
N CYS A 135 3.87 8.96 -14.33
CA CYS A 135 4.22 9.92 -15.37
C CYS A 135 5.73 10.09 -15.52
N LEU A 136 6.13 10.61 -16.67
CA LEU A 136 7.49 10.97 -17.02
C LEU A 136 7.57 12.48 -17.29
N PHE A 137 8.60 13.14 -16.78
CA PHE A 137 8.83 14.58 -16.94
C PHE A 137 10.33 14.88 -16.84
N GLU A 138 10.73 16.06 -17.27
CA GLU A 138 12.14 16.46 -17.23
C GLU A 138 12.51 17.11 -15.89
N TYR A 139 13.45 16.50 -15.15
CA TYR A 139 13.94 16.99 -13.87
C TYR A 139 15.34 16.43 -13.56
N PRO A 140 16.28 17.22 -13.02
CA PRO A 140 16.14 18.62 -12.60
C PRO A 140 16.36 19.64 -13.72
N ARG A 141 16.67 19.20 -14.94
CA ARG A 141 16.82 20.07 -16.12
C ARG A 141 16.39 19.34 -17.40
N LYS A 142 16.19 20.10 -18.48
CA LYS A 142 15.92 19.58 -19.83
C LYS A 142 16.96 18.53 -20.25
N GLY A 143 16.47 17.44 -20.84
CA GLY A 143 17.21 16.25 -21.25
C GLY A 143 17.41 15.18 -20.18
N ILE A 144 16.96 15.40 -18.93
CA ILE A 144 17.03 14.40 -17.85
C ILE A 144 15.61 14.05 -17.44
N TRP A 145 15.25 12.77 -17.52
CA TRP A 145 13.88 12.31 -17.27
C TRP A 145 13.75 11.65 -15.91
N ALA A 146 12.67 11.96 -15.21
CA ALA A 146 12.31 11.37 -13.94
C ALA A 146 10.92 10.74 -14.03
N ILE A 147 10.74 9.63 -13.31
CA ILE A 147 9.43 9.03 -13.09
C ILE A 147 8.82 9.61 -11.82
N GLY A 148 7.52 9.82 -11.83
CA GLY A 148 6.77 10.24 -10.67
C GLY A 148 5.33 9.80 -10.75
N PHE A 149 4.56 10.18 -9.73
CA PHE A 149 3.17 9.78 -9.58
C PHE A 149 2.29 11.03 -9.51
N ILE A 150 1.33 11.13 -10.42
CA ILE A 150 0.36 12.23 -10.46
C ILE A 150 -0.54 12.09 -9.25
N SER A 151 -0.58 13.12 -8.40
CA SER A 151 -1.46 13.15 -7.24
C SER A 151 -2.76 13.87 -7.57
N THR A 152 -2.71 15.18 -7.83
CA THR A 152 -3.90 16.01 -8.09
C THR A 152 -3.52 17.27 -8.87
N THR A 153 -4.51 18.00 -9.38
CA THR A 153 -4.31 19.39 -9.83
C THR A 153 -4.07 20.30 -8.63
N ALA A 154 -3.05 21.17 -8.73
CA ALA A 154 -2.72 22.15 -7.70
C ALA A 154 -3.90 23.10 -7.46
N LYS A 155 -4.11 23.50 -6.20
CA LYS A 155 -5.19 24.39 -5.77
C LYS A 155 -4.68 25.45 -4.80
N GLY A 156 -5.45 26.52 -4.62
CA GLY A 156 -5.16 27.56 -3.64
C GLY A 156 -3.93 28.39 -3.98
N GLU A 157 -3.13 28.72 -2.97
CA GLU A 157 -2.00 29.65 -3.08
C GLU A 157 -0.94 29.19 -4.09
N VAL A 158 -0.65 27.89 -4.19
CA VAL A 158 0.32 27.35 -5.15
C VAL A 158 -0.12 27.61 -6.59
N ALA A 159 -1.39 27.38 -6.90
CA ALA A 159 -1.95 27.62 -8.22
C ALA A 159 -2.03 29.12 -8.56
N GLN A 160 -2.22 29.99 -7.57
CA GLN A 160 -2.35 31.43 -7.78
C GLN A 160 -1.01 32.16 -7.92
N ARG A 161 0.03 31.68 -7.23
CA ARG A 161 1.34 32.36 -7.19
C ARG A 161 2.33 31.86 -8.22
N ALA A 162 2.17 30.64 -8.71
CA ALA A 162 3.07 30.09 -9.70
C ALA A 162 2.82 30.75 -11.06
N THR A 163 3.88 31.31 -11.66
CA THR A 163 3.81 31.96 -12.97
C THR A 163 3.84 30.90 -14.07
N THR A 164 2.69 30.34 -14.40
CA THR A 164 2.51 29.45 -15.56
C THR A 164 1.24 29.78 -16.32
N SER A 165 1.20 29.41 -17.60
CA SER A 165 0.09 29.71 -18.51
C SER A 165 -1.07 28.71 -18.42
N GLY A 166 -0.95 27.64 -17.62
CA GLY A 166 -1.94 26.57 -17.57
C GLY A 166 -2.01 25.83 -16.23
N ASP A 167 -2.78 24.74 -16.20
CA ASP A 167 -2.98 23.94 -14.99
C ASP A 167 -1.67 23.35 -14.48
N LEU A 168 -1.42 23.52 -13.18
CA LEU A 168 -0.34 22.85 -12.47
C LEU A 168 -0.79 21.51 -11.93
N ILE A 169 0.01 20.49 -12.19
CA ILE A 169 -0.21 19.15 -11.68
C ILE A 169 0.81 18.88 -10.58
N SER A 170 0.30 18.41 -9.45
CA SER A 170 1.09 17.95 -8.32
C SER A 170 1.62 16.56 -8.61
N VAL A 171 2.93 16.41 -8.66
CA VAL A 171 3.63 15.15 -8.92
C VAL A 171 4.52 14.80 -7.73
N PHE A 172 4.36 13.59 -7.20
CA PHE A 172 5.27 13.03 -6.21
C PHE A 172 6.43 12.33 -6.93
N VAL A 173 7.65 12.77 -6.63
CA VAL A 173 8.88 12.25 -7.20
C VAL A 173 9.60 11.42 -6.15
N PRO A 174 9.53 10.08 -6.20
CA PRO A 174 10.11 9.23 -5.18
C PRO A 174 11.64 9.21 -5.27
N THR A 175 12.28 8.90 -4.15
CA THR A 175 13.69 8.52 -4.11
C THR A 175 13.86 7.01 -4.36
N THR A 176 14.92 6.60 -5.02
CA THR A 176 15.28 5.19 -5.15
C THR A 176 16.23 4.77 -4.02
N PRO A 177 16.14 3.55 -3.47
CA PRO A 177 15.11 2.53 -3.70
C PRO A 177 13.85 2.72 -2.82
N ASN A 178 13.77 3.76 -1.99
CA ASN A 178 12.67 3.93 -1.04
C ASN A 178 11.54 4.84 -1.60
N PRO A 179 10.42 4.27 -2.08
CA PRO A 179 9.33 5.03 -2.70
C PRO A 179 8.49 5.80 -1.69
N THR A 180 8.76 5.65 -0.38
CA THR A 180 8.04 6.37 0.67
C THR A 180 8.60 7.78 0.93
N SER A 181 9.83 8.05 0.47
CA SER A 181 10.45 9.38 0.50
C SER A 181 10.55 9.97 -0.89
N GLY A 182 10.58 11.30 -0.99
CA GLY A 182 10.57 11.98 -2.27
C GLY A 182 10.34 13.48 -2.17
N PHE A 183 10.11 14.10 -3.33
CA PHE A 183 9.76 15.50 -3.47
C PHE A 183 8.32 15.64 -3.94
N LEU A 184 7.65 16.69 -3.49
CA LEU A 184 6.42 17.16 -4.10
C LEU A 184 6.77 18.30 -5.05
N LEU A 185 6.60 18.08 -6.35
CA LEU A 185 6.87 19.06 -7.38
C LEU A 185 5.59 19.41 -8.14
N PHE A 186 5.54 20.61 -8.68
CA PHE A 186 4.42 21.09 -9.48
C PHE A 186 4.92 21.39 -10.90
N PHE A 187 4.31 20.76 -11.89
CA PHE A 187 4.66 20.94 -13.29
C PHE A 187 3.45 21.43 -14.08
N PRO A 188 3.65 22.28 -15.10
CA PRO A 188 2.62 22.53 -16.12
C PRO A 188 2.17 21.19 -16.72
N ARG A 189 0.88 21.01 -16.96
CA ARG A 189 0.34 19.76 -17.55
C ARG A 189 1.06 19.35 -18.85
N GLU A 190 1.49 20.32 -19.64
CA GLU A 190 2.19 20.12 -20.92
C GLU A 190 3.62 19.55 -20.78
N ASP A 191 4.26 19.70 -19.61
CA ASP A 191 5.59 19.14 -19.33
C ASP A 191 5.53 17.69 -18.81
N ILE A 192 4.33 17.12 -18.69
CA ILE A 192 4.09 15.79 -18.11
C ILE A 192 3.60 14.84 -19.18
N ILE A 193 4.26 13.69 -19.28
CA ILE A 193 3.85 12.58 -20.12
C ILE A 193 3.27 11.50 -19.22
N GLU A 194 1.95 11.28 -19.30
CA GLU A 194 1.30 10.16 -18.62
C GLU A 194 1.79 8.84 -19.22
N LEU A 195 2.12 7.88 -18.35
CA LEU A 195 2.55 6.54 -18.77
C LEU A 195 1.37 5.58 -18.76
N ASP A 196 1.39 4.59 -19.65
CA ASP A 196 0.36 3.54 -19.73
C ASP A 196 0.54 2.44 -18.66
N MET A 197 1.71 2.35 -18.03
CA MET A 197 1.99 1.35 -16.99
C MET A 197 1.22 1.64 -15.70
N SER A 198 0.94 0.58 -14.93
CA SER A 198 0.31 0.70 -13.61
C SER A 198 1.22 1.44 -12.62
N VAL A 199 0.62 2.03 -11.57
CA VAL A 199 1.35 2.69 -10.49
C VAL A 199 2.25 1.69 -9.76
N GLU A 200 1.78 0.46 -9.58
CA GLU A 200 2.53 -0.65 -8.99
C GLU A 200 3.78 -0.98 -9.81
N ASP A 201 3.65 -0.96 -11.12
CA ASP A 201 4.72 -1.27 -12.07
C ASP A 201 5.81 -0.18 -12.10
N ALA A 202 5.40 1.08 -12.10
CA ALA A 202 6.31 2.20 -11.90
C ALA A 202 7.00 2.14 -10.51
N ALA A 203 6.26 1.77 -9.46
CA ALA A 203 6.83 1.62 -8.12
C ALA A 203 7.89 0.51 -8.05
N LYS A 204 7.68 -0.64 -8.74
CA LYS A 204 8.70 -1.69 -8.86
C LYS A 204 9.99 -1.17 -9.50
N LEU A 205 9.87 -0.35 -10.54
CA LEU A 205 11.02 0.26 -11.21
C LEU A 205 11.81 1.16 -10.25
N VAL A 206 11.10 2.00 -9.48
CA VAL A 206 11.71 2.89 -8.47
C VAL A 206 12.37 2.08 -7.35
N ILE A 207 11.68 1.08 -6.78
CA ILE A 207 12.18 0.26 -5.68
C ILE A 207 13.42 -0.54 -6.11
N SER A 208 13.41 -1.06 -7.33
CA SER A 208 14.54 -1.79 -7.88
C SER A 208 15.69 -0.91 -8.37
N ALA A 209 15.61 0.41 -8.19
CA ALA A 209 16.56 1.39 -8.71
C ALA A 209 16.80 1.24 -10.23
N GLY A 210 15.74 0.92 -10.98
CA GLY A 210 15.78 0.74 -12.43
C GLY A 210 16.19 -0.67 -12.89
N LEU A 211 16.38 -1.63 -11.98
CA LEU A 211 16.79 -2.98 -12.35
C LEU A 211 15.65 -3.90 -12.79
N VAL A 212 14.41 -3.58 -12.42
CA VAL A 212 13.23 -4.39 -12.73
C VAL A 212 12.24 -3.52 -13.50
N TYR A 213 12.11 -3.82 -14.79
CA TYR A 213 11.09 -3.21 -15.63
C TYR A 213 9.79 -4.02 -15.59
N PRO A 214 8.64 -3.35 -15.41
CA PRO A 214 7.35 -4.02 -15.50
C PRO A 214 7.10 -4.49 -16.94
N ASN A 215 6.83 -5.79 -17.10
CA ASN A 215 6.71 -6.45 -18.39
C ASN A 215 5.31 -6.30 -19.00
N GLU A 216 5.26 -5.79 -20.23
CA GLU A 216 4.32 -6.27 -21.25
C GLU A 216 5.00 -6.51 -22.62
N LYS A 217 6.16 -5.90 -22.88
CA LYS A 217 7.04 -6.22 -24.01
C LYS A 217 8.47 -6.39 -23.51
N ASP A 218 9.08 -7.49 -23.94
CA ASP A 218 10.45 -7.94 -23.66
C ASP A 218 11.44 -6.79 -23.34
N PRO A 219 11.95 -6.69 -22.11
CA PRO A 219 12.87 -5.64 -21.67
C PRO A 219 14.29 -5.81 -22.23
N SER A 220 14.57 -6.90 -22.95
CA SER A 220 15.85 -7.14 -23.62
C SER A 220 15.95 -6.53 -25.02
N GLN A 221 14.86 -6.00 -25.58
CA GLN A 221 14.87 -5.41 -26.91
C GLN A 221 14.84 -3.87 -26.84
N PRO A 222 15.91 -3.16 -27.26
CA PRO A 222 15.79 -1.73 -27.52
C PRO A 222 14.77 -1.52 -28.64
N LYS A 223 13.91 -0.50 -28.49
CA LYS A 223 12.96 -0.10 -29.53
C LYS A 223 13.72 0.14 -30.84
N SER A 224 13.27 -0.55 -31.90
CA SER A 224 13.62 -0.22 -33.29
C SER A 224 13.21 1.20 -33.65
#